data_AF-A0A968T6E7-F1
#
_entry.id   AF-A0A968T6E7-F1
#
_cell.length_a   1.000
_cell.length_b   1.000
_cell.length_c   1.000
_cell.angle_alpha   90.00
_cell.angle_beta   90.00
_cell.angle_gamma   90.00
#
_symmetry.space_group_name_H-M   'P 1'
#
loop_
_entity.id
_entity.type
_entity.pdbx_description
1 polymer ?
#
loop_
_entity_poly.entity_id
_entity_poly.type
_entity_poly.pdbx_seq_one_letter_code
_entity_poly.pdbx_strand_id
1 'polypeptide(L)'
;MKGGCDRIDWPYEYTIEQCQKLKVGWVTWSWGAVVNGDCQEIGAYDLTKNGKFGDWKTEFARKIIMEDKNSIFKTSVRPASLK
;
A
#
# COMPACT_ATOMS: atom_id res chain seq x y z
N MET A 1 11.86 -3.64 -22.57
CA MET A 1 10.64 -3.05 -21.97
C MET A 1 11.07 -2.37 -20.68
N LYS A 2 10.96 -1.04 -20.59
CA LYS A 2 11.10 -0.34 -19.29
C LYS A 2 9.82 -0.65 -18.51
N GLY A 3 9.92 -1.50 -17.49
CA GLY A 3 8.79 -1.95 -16.67
C GLY A 3 8.19 -0.81 -15.87
N GLY A 4 6.87 -0.85 -15.62
CA GLY A 4 6.06 0.17 -14.96
C GLY A 4 6.31 0.32 -13.45
N CYS A 5 7.59 0.41 -13.07
CA CYS A 5 8.07 0.55 -11.70
C CYS A 5 8.37 2.02 -11.32
N ASP A 6 8.25 2.94 -12.27
CA ASP A 6 8.60 4.36 -12.16
C ASP A 6 7.40 5.26 -11.85
N ARG A 7 6.17 4.73 -11.95
CA ARG A 7 4.94 5.47 -11.67
C ARG A 7 3.81 4.55 -11.20
N ILE A 8 2.84 5.13 -10.51
CA ILE A 8 1.63 4.43 -10.04
C ILE A 8 0.50 4.72 -11.01
N ASP A 9 0.23 3.80 -11.94
CA ASP A 9 -0.87 3.89 -12.91
C ASP A 9 -2.09 3.02 -12.51
N TRP A 10 -2.32 2.87 -11.21
CA TRP A 10 -3.36 1.99 -10.67
C TRP A 10 -4.43 2.81 -9.91
N PRO A 11 -5.74 2.63 -10.17
CA PRO A 11 -6.81 3.38 -9.53
C PRO A 11 -7.13 2.89 -8.10
N TYR A 12 -6.15 3.02 -7.19
CA TYR A 12 -6.23 2.43 -5.85
C TYR A 12 -7.41 2.92 -5.01
N GLU A 13 -7.78 4.21 -5.09
CA GLU A 13 -8.89 4.78 -4.29
C GLU A 13 -10.22 4.07 -4.63
N TYR A 14 -10.47 3.82 -5.92
CA TYR A 14 -11.62 3.04 -6.37
C TYR A 14 -11.54 1.60 -5.90
N THR A 15 -10.37 0.95 -6.06
CA THR A 15 -10.18 -0.45 -5.64
C THR A 15 -10.47 -0.65 -4.16
N ILE A 16 -9.86 0.14 -3.26
CA ILE A 16 -10.06 -0.03 -1.82
C ILE A 16 -11.48 0.32 -1.39
N GLU A 17 -12.15 1.25 -2.09
CA GLU A 17 -13.56 1.52 -1.88
C GLU A 17 -14.43 0.31 -2.23
N GLN A 18 -14.17 -0.35 -3.36
CA GLN A 18 -14.89 -1.57 -3.73
C GLN A 18 -14.59 -2.72 -2.76
N CYS A 19 -13.34 -2.89 -2.33
CA CYS A 19 -12.98 -3.86 -1.31
C CYS A 19 -13.77 -3.64 -0.01
N GLN A 20 -13.89 -2.39 0.45
CA GLN A 20 -14.68 -2.07 1.63
C GLN A 20 -16.18 -2.38 1.42
N LYS A 21 -16.76 -1.97 0.28
CA LYS A 21 -18.18 -2.21 -0.06
C LYS A 21 -18.51 -3.71 -0.15
N LEU A 22 -17.62 -4.49 -0.74
CA LEU A 22 -17.80 -5.93 -1.00
C LEU A 22 -17.27 -6.81 0.12
N LYS A 23 -16.70 -6.24 1.19
CA LYS A 23 -16.08 -6.95 2.32
C LYS A 23 -14.96 -7.90 1.88
N VAL A 24 -14.15 -7.46 0.93
CA VAL A 24 -12.99 -8.20 0.42
C VAL A 24 -11.74 -7.71 1.14
N GLY A 25 -11.05 -8.61 1.83
CA GLY A 25 -9.74 -8.33 2.42
C GLY A 25 -8.70 -8.09 1.32
N TRP A 26 -7.74 -7.20 1.59
CA TRP A 26 -6.69 -6.84 0.64
C TRP A 26 -5.37 -6.61 1.35
N VAL A 27 -4.29 -6.71 0.57
CA VAL A 27 -2.92 -6.38 0.97
C VAL A 27 -2.33 -5.46 -0.08
N THR A 28 -1.44 -4.58 0.34
CA THR A 28 -0.71 -3.71 -0.58
C THR A 28 0.74 -4.12 -0.66
N TRP A 29 1.29 -3.88 -1.84
CA TRP A 29 2.67 -4.16 -2.17
C TRP A 29 3.37 -2.82 -2.46
N SER A 30 4.52 -2.50 -1.90
CA SER A 30 5.34 -3.25 -0.93
C SER A 30 5.77 -2.35 0.23
N TRP A 31 6.27 -2.90 1.34
CA TRP A 31 6.67 -2.08 2.49
C TRP A 31 7.87 -1.17 2.20
N GLY A 32 8.80 -1.56 1.33
CA GLY A 32 9.98 -0.75 0.95
C GLY A 32 11.21 -0.87 1.87
N ALA A 33 11.40 -2.02 2.53
CA ALA A 33 12.56 -2.29 3.39
C ALA A 33 13.64 -3.16 2.72
N VAL A 34 13.27 -3.91 1.68
CA VAL A 34 14.10 -4.93 1.06
C VAL A 34 13.93 -4.91 -0.45
N VAL A 35 14.98 -5.26 -1.18
CA VAL A 35 14.89 -5.50 -2.62
C VAL A 35 14.16 -6.81 -2.83
N ASN A 36 12.89 -6.74 -3.25
CA ASN A 36 12.01 -7.90 -3.47
C ASN A 36 12.08 -8.45 -4.90
N GLY A 37 12.85 -7.82 -5.79
CA GLY A 37 13.06 -8.26 -7.17
C GLY A 37 11.95 -7.87 -8.15
N ASP A 38 10.89 -7.20 -7.70
CA ASP A 38 9.79 -6.76 -8.58
C ASP A 38 10.18 -5.56 -9.45
N CYS A 39 11.06 -4.72 -8.92
CA CYS A 39 11.68 -3.60 -9.61
C CYS A 39 13.21 -3.71 -9.39
N GLN A 40 14.01 -3.34 -10.39
CA GLN A 40 15.48 -3.38 -10.27
C GLN A 40 16.02 -2.42 -9.19
N GLU A 41 15.19 -1.48 -8.72
CA GLU A 41 15.43 -0.58 -7.59
C GLU A 41 14.17 -0.51 -6.68
N ILE A 42 14.27 0.20 -5.54
CA ILE A 42 13.14 0.56 -4.67
C ILE A 42 12.05 1.22 -5.55
N GLY A 43 10.94 0.51 -5.78
CA GLY A 43 9.95 0.85 -6.82
C GLY A 43 8.95 1.93 -6.40
N ALA A 44 8.17 2.47 -7.33
CA ALA A 44 7.11 3.44 -7.04
C ALA A 44 6.03 2.90 -6.07
N TYR A 45 5.91 1.57 -5.98
CA TYR A 45 4.98 0.86 -5.11
C TYR A 45 5.47 0.68 -3.67
N ASP A 46 6.73 1.02 -3.38
CA ASP A 46 7.21 0.98 -2.00
C ASP A 46 6.55 2.06 -1.15
N LEU A 47 5.97 1.64 -0.02
CA LEU A 47 5.20 2.50 0.85
C LEU A 47 6.11 3.41 1.69
N THR A 48 7.23 2.88 2.14
CA THR A 48 8.19 3.61 2.96
C THR A 48 9.54 3.70 2.27
N LYS A 49 10.35 4.69 2.64
CA LYS A 49 11.69 4.85 2.04
C LYS A 49 12.68 3.80 2.54
N ASN A 50 12.56 3.39 3.80
CA ASN A 50 13.54 2.53 4.51
C ASN A 50 12.86 1.56 5.48
N GLY A 51 11.65 1.08 5.17
CA GLY A 51 10.89 0.20 6.07
C GLY A 51 10.37 0.86 7.34
N LYS A 52 10.39 2.19 7.44
CA LYS A 52 10.01 2.93 8.65
C LYS A 52 8.61 3.51 8.54
N PHE A 53 7.74 3.14 9.47
CA PHE A 53 6.39 3.72 9.57
C PHE A 53 6.46 5.25 9.70
N GLY A 54 5.64 5.97 8.93
CA GLY A 54 5.63 7.43 8.90
C GLY A 54 6.62 8.06 7.93
N ASP A 55 7.66 7.34 7.48
CA ASP A 55 8.58 7.81 6.44
C ASP A 55 8.10 7.37 5.05
N TRP A 56 6.96 7.95 4.66
CA TRP A 56 6.25 7.60 3.44
C TRP A 56 7.04 8.02 2.20
N LYS A 57 7.11 7.12 1.22
CA LYS A 57 7.82 7.37 -0.03
C LYS A 57 6.97 8.19 -1.02
N THR A 58 5.66 7.93 -1.06
CA THR A 58 4.75 8.51 -2.05
C THR A 58 3.47 9.02 -1.41
N GLU A 59 2.73 9.89 -2.10
CA GLU A 59 1.38 10.29 -1.70
C GLU A 59 0.44 9.09 -1.62
N PHE A 60 0.53 8.18 -2.59
CA PHE A 60 -0.17 6.90 -2.57
C PHE A 60 0.00 6.23 -1.21
N ALA A 61 1.24 6.01 -0.75
CA ALA A 61 1.51 5.34 0.51
C ALA A 61 0.79 5.98 1.71
N ARG A 62 0.84 7.31 1.85
CA ARG A 62 0.09 8.04 2.88
C ARG A 62 -1.41 7.77 2.80
N LYS A 63 -1.97 7.84 1.60
CA LYS A 63 -3.41 7.67 1.38
C LYS A 63 -3.92 6.30 1.76
N ILE A 64 -3.29 5.25 1.24
CA ILE A 64 -3.73 3.88 1.51
C ILE A 64 -3.48 3.48 2.96
N ILE A 65 -2.40 3.94 3.59
CA ILE A 65 -2.12 3.57 4.98
C ILE A 65 -2.97 4.37 5.95
N MET A 66 -3.09 5.70 5.80
CA MET A 66 -3.65 6.58 6.85
C MET A 66 -4.82 7.48 6.42
N GLU A 67 -4.77 8.05 5.21
CA GLU A 67 -5.58 9.25 4.94
C GLU A 67 -6.90 8.96 4.23
N ASP A 68 -6.95 7.98 3.34
CA ASP A 68 -8.21 7.59 2.69
C ASP A 68 -9.22 7.11 3.74
N LYS A 69 -10.52 7.32 3.51
CA LYS A 69 -11.59 6.84 4.41
C LYS A 69 -11.59 5.31 4.56
N ASN A 70 -11.13 4.59 3.54
CA ASN A 70 -11.01 3.15 3.48
C ASN A 70 -9.57 2.65 3.75
N SER A 71 -8.68 3.53 4.22
CA SER A 71 -7.28 3.20 4.53
C SER A 71 -7.13 2.13 5.61
N ILE A 72 -5.96 1.47 5.65
CA ILE A 72 -5.65 0.43 6.66
C ILE A 72 -5.90 0.96 8.07
N PHE A 73 -5.41 2.17 8.38
CA PHE A 73 -5.54 2.75 9.72
C PHE A 73 -7.00 2.96 10.15
N LYS A 74 -7.92 3.18 9.21
CA LYS A 74 -9.33 3.45 9.50
C LYS A 74 -10.23 2.22 9.43
N THR A 75 -9.85 1.18 8.68
CA THR A 75 -10.72 0.03 8.41
C THR A 75 -10.16 -1.31 8.86
N SER A 76 -8.86 -1.44 9.10
CA SER A 76 -8.27 -2.69 9.56
C SER A 76 -8.67 -2.97 11.01
N VAL A 77 -9.19 -4.17 11.25
CA VAL A 77 -9.57 -4.65 12.58
C VAL A 77 -8.69 -5.83 12.94
N ARG A 78 -8.06 -5.78 14.12
CA ARG A 78 -7.26 -6.89 14.64
C ARG A 78 -8.13 -8.14 14.77
N PRO A 79 -7.73 -9.30 14.22
CA PRO A 79 -8.51 -10.52 14.33
C PRO A 79 -8.58 -10.98 15.78
N ALA A 80 -9.75 -11.50 16.19
CA ALA A 80 -10.00 -11.92 17.58
C ALA A 80 -9.10 -13.07 18.07
N SER A 81 -8.45 -13.79 17.16
CA SER A 81 -7.47 -14.83 17.47
C SER A 81 -6.14 -14.28 18.01
N LEU A 82 -5.82 -13.00 17.73
CA LEU A 82 -4.63 -12.34 18.22
C LEU A 82 -4.97 -11.57 19.50
N LYS A 83 -4.85 -12.24 20.65
CA LYS A 83 -4.86 -11.57 21.96
C LYS A 83 -3.58 -10.77 22.21
#